data_AF-A0A9D9GUR4-F1
#
_entry.id   AF-A0A9D9GUR4-F1
#
_cell.length_a   1.000
_cell.length_b   1.000
_cell.length_c   1.000
_cell.angle_alpha   90.00
_cell.angle_beta   90.00
_cell.angle_gamma   90.00
#
_symmetry.space_group_name_H-M   'P 1'
#
loop_
_entity.id
_entity.type
_entity.pdbx_description
1 polymer ?
#
loop_
_entity_poly.entity_id
_entity_poly.type
_entity_poly.pdbx_seq_one_letter_code
_entity_poly.pdbx_strand_id
1 'polypeptide(L)'
;MTSQKTQNAYSAEKFQSAEQLWFWFLYSKSVQNGFARNAHAATRRVCELLDVETLITKLYLSGDLTTEQLKIMKQFGDRRRAPHQYIWSENRAAALWHDAMETIGAVAKKRGWIE
;
A
#
# COMPACT_ATOMS: atom_id res chain seq x y z
N MET A 1 -20.56 -33.55 25.32
CA MET A 1 -20.63 -33.41 23.84
C MET A 1 -21.41 -32.13 23.59
N THR A 2 -20.94 -31.04 23.03
CA THR A 2 -19.81 -30.76 22.12
C THR A 2 -19.59 -29.25 22.19
N SER A 3 -18.35 -28.81 22.46
CA SER A 3 -17.98 -27.39 22.51
C SER A 3 -18.14 -26.73 21.14
N GLN A 4 -19.02 -25.75 21.04
CA GLN A 4 -19.10 -24.86 19.88
C GLN A 4 -17.95 -23.86 19.96
N LYS A 5 -16.87 -24.10 19.21
CA LYS A 5 -15.82 -23.11 18.94
C LYS A 5 -16.39 -22.10 17.95
N THR A 6 -16.94 -20.99 18.46
CA THR A 6 -17.27 -19.81 17.67
C THR A 6 -15.96 -19.16 17.22
N GLN A 7 -15.36 -19.67 16.14
CA GLN A 7 -14.30 -18.98 15.43
C GLN A 7 -14.95 -17.82 14.68
N ASN A 8 -15.08 -16.67 15.34
CA ASN A 8 -15.34 -15.43 14.65
C ASN A 8 -14.09 -15.12 13.82
N ALA A 9 -14.03 -15.68 12.61
CA ALA A 9 -12.97 -15.41 11.65
C ALA A 9 -13.18 -13.98 11.15
N TYR A 10 -12.61 -13.01 11.87
CA TYR A 10 -12.46 -11.65 11.38
C TYR A 10 -11.54 -11.72 10.15
N SER A 11 -12.13 -11.98 8.98
CA SER A 11 -11.44 -11.93 7.70
C SER A 11 -10.93 -10.51 7.55
N ALA A 12 -9.62 -10.34 7.73
CA ALA A 12 -8.98 -9.07 7.51
C ALA A 12 -9.32 -8.60 6.08
N GLU A 13 -9.82 -7.37 5.96
CA GLU A 13 -10.27 -6.84 4.68
C GLU A 13 -9.08 -6.69 3.73
N LYS A 14 -9.16 -7.36 2.58
CA LYS A 14 -8.18 -7.22 1.49
C LYS A 14 -8.27 -5.82 0.89
N PHE A 15 -7.18 -5.35 0.33
CA PHE A 15 -7.17 -4.11 -0.42
C PHE A 15 -7.77 -4.34 -1.81
N GLN A 16 -8.53 -3.37 -2.29
CA GLN A 16 -9.13 -3.36 -3.63
C GLN A 16 -8.09 -3.04 -4.71
N SER A 17 -7.03 -2.32 -4.37
CA SER A 17 -5.96 -1.95 -5.29
C SER A 17 -4.62 -1.71 -4.59
N ALA A 18 -3.53 -1.73 -5.38
CA ALA A 18 -2.20 -1.39 -4.90
C ALA A 18 -2.12 0.06 -4.39
N GLU A 19 -2.86 0.97 -5.02
CA GLU A 19 -2.96 2.37 -4.60
C GLU A 19 -3.60 2.50 -3.23
N GLN A 20 -4.67 1.74 -2.96
CA GLN A 20 -5.31 1.72 -1.65
C GLN A 20 -4.34 1.21 -0.57
N LEU A 21 -3.57 0.16 -0.88
CA LEU A 21 -2.53 -0.37 0.01
C LEU A 21 -1.43 0.67 0.28
N TRP A 22 -0.97 1.37 -0.76
CA TRP A 22 0.06 2.40 -0.63
C TRP A 22 -0.41 3.60 0.21
N PHE A 23 -1.61 4.12 -0.05
CA PHE A 23 -2.16 5.23 0.72
C PHE A 23 -2.42 4.83 2.19
N TRP A 24 -2.88 3.61 2.43
CA TRP A 24 -3.03 3.08 3.78
C TRP A 24 -1.68 2.99 4.51
N PHE A 25 -0.63 2.52 3.83
CA PHE A 25 0.71 2.44 4.40
C PHE A 25 1.24 3.83 4.80
N LEU A 26 1.11 4.82 3.91
CA LEU A 26 1.55 6.19 4.19
C LEU A 26 0.77 6.81 5.35
N TYR A 27 -0.55 6.66 5.37
CA TYR A 27 -1.39 7.11 6.48
C TYR A 27 -0.97 6.46 7.79
N SER A 28 -0.78 5.14 7.79
CA SER A 28 -0.41 4.38 9.00
C SER A 28 0.98 4.76 9.51
N LYS A 29 1.95 4.99 8.61
CA LYS A 29 3.28 5.55 8.95
C LYS A 29 3.16 6.94 9.58
N SER A 30 2.31 7.82 9.04
CA SER A 30 2.07 9.15 9.63
C SER A 30 1.45 9.08 11.03
N VAL A 31 0.50 8.16 11.26
CA VAL A 31 -0.11 7.93 12.58
C VAL A 31 0.92 7.38 13.57
N GLN A 32 1.72 6.38 13.18
CA GLN A 32 2.77 5.80 14.03
C GLN A 32 3.83 6.82 14.44
N ASN A 33 4.18 7.75 13.54
CA ASN A 33 5.13 8.83 13.80
C ASN A 33 4.53 9.98 14.63
N GLY A 34 3.29 9.86 15.11
CA GLY A 34 2.66 10.81 16.04
C GLY A 34 1.98 12.02 15.38
N PHE A 35 1.85 12.05 14.04
CA PHE A 35 1.25 13.18 13.33
C PHE A 35 -0.29 13.15 13.29
N ALA A 36 -0.95 12.09 13.77
CA ALA A 36 -2.41 11.97 13.78
C ALA A 36 -2.93 11.25 15.04
N ARG A 37 -4.00 11.78 15.64
CA ARG A 37 -4.68 11.18 16.81
C ARG A 37 -5.52 9.98 16.37
N ASN A 38 -5.29 8.84 17.03
CA ASN A 38 -5.91 7.54 16.77
C ASN A 38 -7.45 7.58 16.73
N ALA A 39 -8.04 7.37 15.55
CA ALA A 39 -9.46 7.01 15.39
C ALA A 39 -9.66 5.60 14.79
N HIS A 40 -8.60 4.97 14.26
CA HIS A 40 -8.69 3.66 13.59
C HIS A 40 -7.69 2.61 14.12
N ALA A 41 -7.23 2.76 15.36
CA ALA A 41 -6.57 1.65 16.04
C ALA A 41 -7.58 0.49 16.16
N ALA A 42 -7.25 -0.67 15.60
CA ALA A 42 -7.95 -1.96 15.72
C ALA A 42 -8.82 -2.47 14.55
N THR A 43 -8.57 -2.08 13.29
CA THR A 43 -8.97 -2.97 12.18
C THR A 43 -7.77 -3.83 11.79
N ARG A 44 -7.80 -5.13 12.14
CA ARG A 44 -6.83 -6.12 11.63
C ARG A 44 -6.88 -6.08 10.10
N ARG A 45 -5.82 -5.54 9.48
CA ARG A 45 -5.61 -5.55 8.03
C ARG A 45 -4.85 -6.82 7.64
N VAL A 46 -4.89 -7.15 6.35
CA VAL A 46 -4.27 -8.37 5.79
C VAL A 46 -2.74 -8.37 5.84
N CYS A 47 -2.12 -7.23 6.14
CA CYS A 47 -0.67 -7.07 6.25
C CYS A 47 -0.32 -6.01 7.30
N GLU A 48 0.87 -6.13 7.90
CA GLU A 48 1.43 -5.16 8.83
C GLU A 48 2.22 -4.05 8.09
N LEU A 49 2.47 -2.91 8.75
CA LEU A 49 3.25 -1.81 8.16
C LEU A 49 4.65 -2.27 7.73
N LEU A 50 5.30 -3.09 8.56
CA LEU A 50 6.63 -3.63 8.30
C LEU A 50 6.65 -4.55 7.08
N ASP A 51 5.55 -5.27 6.81
CA ASP A 51 5.46 -6.15 5.65
C ASP A 51 5.49 -5.35 4.35
N VAL A 52 4.77 -4.22 4.31
CA VAL A 52 4.75 -3.31 3.16
C VAL A 52 6.10 -2.63 2.97
N GLU A 53 6.73 -2.18 4.06
CA GLU A 53 8.08 -1.60 4.01
C GLU A 53 9.13 -2.60 3.50
N THR A 54 9.05 -3.85 3.96
CA THR A 54 9.93 -4.94 3.52
C THR A 54 9.68 -5.27 2.05
N LEU A 55 8.43 -5.28 1.61
CA LEU A 55 8.06 -5.53 0.22
C LEU A 55 8.66 -4.46 -0.71
N ILE A 56 8.48 -3.19 -0.39
CA ILE A 56 9.00 -2.07 -1.20
C ILE A 56 10.53 -2.09 -1.21
N THR A 57 11.16 -2.31 -0.05
CA THR A 57 12.61 -2.42 0.03
C THR A 57 13.14 -3.57 -0.82
N LYS A 58 12.47 -4.73 -0.82
CA LYS A 58 12.85 -5.86 -1.68
C LYS A 58 12.71 -5.54 -3.17
N LEU A 59 11.61 -4.91 -3.57
CA LEU A 59 11.38 -4.49 -4.96
C LEU A 59 12.42 -3.45 -5.43
N TYR A 60 12.83 -2.56 -4.54
CA TYR A 60 13.90 -1.61 -4.84
C TYR A 60 15.27 -2.32 -4.98
N LEU A 61 15.58 -3.25 -4.09
CA LEU A 61 16.84 -4.01 -4.13
C LEU A 61 16.91 -4.99 -5.30
N SER A 62 15.78 -5.52 -5.79
CA SER A 62 15.72 -6.35 -7.00
C SER A 62 15.78 -5.54 -8.30
N GLY A 63 15.61 -4.21 -8.22
CA GLY A 63 15.55 -3.33 -9.40
C GLY A 63 14.18 -3.29 -10.07
N ASP A 64 13.16 -3.95 -9.52
CA ASP A 64 11.78 -3.89 -10.00
C ASP A 64 11.14 -2.52 -9.73
N LEU A 65 11.65 -1.79 -8.74
CA LEU A 65 11.34 -0.38 -8.49
C LEU A 65 12.60 0.47 -8.61
N THR A 66 12.51 1.49 -9.44
CA THR A 66 13.59 2.48 -9.64
C THR A 66 13.49 3.63 -8.63
N THR A 67 14.61 4.32 -8.44
CA THR A 67 14.67 5.52 -7.59
C THR A 67 13.72 6.62 -8.07
N GLU A 68 13.53 6.78 -9.39
CA GLU A 68 12.58 7.74 -9.96
C GLU A 68 11.14 7.39 -9.55
N GLN A 69 10.75 6.12 -9.67
CA GLN A 69 9.44 5.63 -9.26
C GLN A 69 9.21 5.86 -7.77
N LEU A 70 10.17 5.53 -6.89
CA LEU A 70 10.05 5.78 -5.45
C LEU A 70 9.87 7.27 -5.12
N LYS A 71 10.58 8.15 -5.81
CA LYS A 71 10.45 9.60 -5.63
C LYS A 71 9.05 10.09 -5.97
N ILE A 72 8.50 9.62 -7.09
CA ILE A 72 7.13 9.93 -7.54
C ILE A 72 6.11 9.35 -6.57
N MET A 73 6.27 8.09 -6.17
CA MET A 73 5.41 7.42 -5.20
C MET A 73 5.32 8.21 -3.88
N LYS A 74 6.46 8.71 -3.39
CA LYS A 74 6.51 9.56 -2.19
C LYS A 74 5.83 10.91 -2.43
N GLN A 75 6.19 11.61 -3.50
CA GLN A 75 5.64 12.93 -3.81
C GLN A 75 4.11 12.94 -3.94
N PHE A 76 3.56 11.97 -4.66
CA PHE A 76 2.12 11.84 -4.89
C PHE A 76 1.41 11.17 -3.70
N GLY A 77 2.12 10.31 -2.99
CA GLY A 77 1.70 9.77 -1.70
C GLY A 77 1.46 10.84 -0.65
N ASP A 78 2.39 11.79 -0.51
CA ASP A 78 2.26 12.94 0.40
C ASP A 78 1.07 13.83 0.03
N ARG A 79 0.78 13.96 -1.28
CA ARG A 79 -0.41 14.66 -1.81
C ARG A 79 -1.71 13.85 -1.71
N ARG A 80 -1.64 12.58 -1.29
CA ARG A 80 -2.76 11.62 -1.23
C ARG A 80 -3.55 11.51 -2.52
N ARG A 81 -2.87 11.60 -3.67
CA ARG A 81 -3.50 11.59 -4.99
C ARG A 81 -2.57 10.97 -6.02
N ALA A 82 -3.11 10.13 -6.90
CA ALA A 82 -2.38 9.64 -8.07
C ALA A 82 -2.12 10.77 -9.09
N PRO A 83 -0.96 10.76 -9.79
CA PRO A 83 -0.68 11.66 -10.89
C PRO A 83 -1.70 11.52 -12.03
N HIS A 84 -1.98 12.61 -12.73
CA HIS A 84 -3.00 12.63 -13.77
C HIS A 84 -2.38 12.51 -15.18
N GLN A 85 -2.75 11.46 -15.91
CA GLN A 85 -2.19 11.18 -17.25
C GLN A 85 -2.45 12.28 -18.30
N TYR A 86 -3.57 13.00 -18.18
CA TYR A 86 -3.95 14.04 -19.15
C TYR A 86 -3.28 15.41 -18.90
N ILE A 87 -2.54 15.56 -17.80
CA ILE A 87 -1.79 16.78 -17.52
C ILE A 87 -0.37 16.57 -18.04
N TRP A 88 0.05 17.35 -19.03
CA TRP A 88 1.34 17.13 -19.72
C TRP A 88 2.54 17.08 -18.77
N SER A 89 2.58 17.94 -17.76
CA SER A 89 3.64 17.95 -16.73
C SER A 89 3.60 16.75 -15.77
N GLU A 90 2.44 16.10 -15.63
CA GLU A 90 2.26 14.92 -14.77
C GLU A 90 2.23 13.61 -15.57
N ASN A 91 2.17 13.65 -16.90
CA ASN A 91 2.02 12.47 -17.75
C ASN A 91 3.15 11.45 -17.52
N ARG A 92 4.42 11.90 -17.53
CA ARG A 92 5.56 11.03 -17.22
C ARG A 92 5.49 10.48 -15.81
N ALA A 93 5.01 11.28 -14.85
CA ALA A 93 4.82 10.82 -13.48
C ALA A 93 3.67 9.81 -13.36
N ALA A 94 2.63 9.95 -14.18
CA ALA A 94 1.49 9.03 -14.26
C ALA A 94 1.93 7.66 -14.78
N ALA A 95 2.76 7.61 -15.82
CA ALA A 95 3.32 6.35 -16.31
C ALA A 95 4.17 5.65 -15.24
N LEU A 96 5.13 6.37 -14.65
CA LEU A 96 6.01 5.80 -13.61
C LEU A 96 5.25 5.35 -12.35
N TRP A 97 4.21 6.09 -11.97
CA TRP A 97 3.32 5.69 -10.88
C TRP A 97 2.54 4.44 -11.24
N HIS A 98 1.96 4.36 -12.44
CA HIS A 98 1.20 3.21 -12.89
C HIS A 98 2.05 1.94 -12.89
N ASP A 99 3.23 1.99 -13.50
CA ASP A 99 4.18 0.88 -13.52
C ASP A 99 4.55 0.42 -12.10
N ALA A 100 4.81 1.36 -11.19
CA ALA A 100 5.12 1.04 -9.80
C ALA A 100 3.95 0.37 -9.06
N MET A 101 2.72 0.87 -9.26
CA MET A 101 1.51 0.31 -8.66
C MET A 101 1.17 -1.06 -9.25
N GLU A 102 1.45 -1.30 -10.53
CA GLU A 102 1.30 -2.62 -11.16
C GLU A 102 2.27 -3.64 -10.55
N THR A 103 3.56 -3.29 -10.43
CA THR A 103 4.58 -4.13 -9.81
C THR A 103 4.22 -4.47 -8.36
N ILE A 104 3.84 -3.47 -7.55
CA ILE A 104 3.42 -3.67 -6.16
C ILE A 104 2.15 -4.53 -6.11
N GLY A 105 1.19 -4.25 -6.98
CA GLY A 105 -0.08 -4.98 -7.10
C GLY A 105 0.13 -6.46 -7.39
N ALA A 106 1.01 -6.79 -8.33
CA ALA A 106 1.32 -8.17 -8.70
C ALA A 106 1.88 -8.96 -7.50
N VAL A 107 2.83 -8.39 -6.76
CA VAL A 107 3.43 -9.07 -5.60
C VAL A 107 2.45 -9.13 -4.42
N ALA A 108 1.69 -8.07 -4.17
CA ALA A 108 0.68 -8.02 -3.10
C ALA A 108 -0.48 -8.99 -3.37
N LYS A 109 -0.90 -9.15 -4.63
CA LYS A 109 -1.88 -10.16 -5.05
C LYS A 109 -1.37 -11.57 -4.83
N LYS A 110 -0.11 -11.86 -5.18
CA LYS A 110 0.54 -13.16 -4.93
C LYS A 110 0.61 -13.50 -3.43
N ARG A 111 0.73 -12.49 -2.56
CA ARG A 111 0.69 -12.63 -1.10
C ARG A 111 -0.71 -12.73 -0.50
N GLY A 112 -1.75 -12.50 -1.32
CA GLY A 112 -3.14 -12.53 -0.89
C GLY A 112 -3.61 -11.26 -0.17
N TRP A 113 -2.89 -10.14 -0.29
CA TRP A 113 -3.26 -8.86 0.32
C TRP A 113 -4.28 -8.08 -0.52
N ILE A 114 -4.30 -8.32 -1.84
CA ILE A 114 -5.21 -7.71 -2.81
C ILE A 114 -6.06 -8.83 -3.44
N GLU A 115 -7.29 -8.53 -3.84
CA GLU A 115 -8.17 -9.43 -4.62
C GLU A 115 -7.68 -9.69 -6.06
#